data_AF-A0A6P1J6C3-F1
#
_entry.id   AF-A0A6P1J6C3-F1
#
_cell.length_a   1.000
_cell.length_b   1.000
_cell.length_c   1.000
_cell.angle_alpha   90.00
_cell.angle_beta   90.00
_cell.angle_gamma   90.00
#
_symmetry.space_group_name_H-M   'P 1'
#
loop_
_entity.id
_entity.type
_entity.pdbx_description
1 polymer ?
#
loop_
_entity_poly.entity_id
_entity_poly.type
_entity_poly.pdbx_seq_one_letter_code
_entity_poly.pdbx_strand_id
1 'polypeptide(L)'
;MTQLQTLHKVVDIAEKRRDEALGALAQKQRELQAAQSQMDQLAAYAKEAEARWASRSAVGVDAALLMHHRQFMQKIHHAMEFQHSVLSERQQQIDQAQAQVHVAERDLAGLRKFTDRKQQAIDLKVQRQDQKQTDEMALTIHLRQHLAQSLARH
;
A
#
# COMPACT_ATOMS: atom_id res chain seq x y z
N MET A 1 18.95 -23.89 -7.29
CA MET A 1 18.16 -23.16 -6.27
C MET A 1 17.10 -24.11 -5.76
N THR A 2 16.92 -24.24 -4.45
CA THR A 2 15.86 -25.09 -3.88
C THR A 2 14.49 -24.44 -4.11
N GLN A 3 13.43 -25.25 -4.24
CA GLN A 3 12.06 -24.75 -4.51
C GLN A 3 11.61 -23.69 -3.48
N LEU A 4 12.02 -23.82 -2.22
CA LEU A 4 11.79 -22.83 -1.15
C LEU A 4 12.49 -21.50 -1.42
N GLN A 5 13.74 -21.50 -1.89
CA GLN A 5 14.45 -20.26 -2.23
C GLN A 5 13.75 -19.50 -3.34
N THR A 6 13.15 -20.21 -4.31
CA THR A 6 12.33 -19.57 -5.35
C THR A 6 11.06 -18.96 -4.78
N LEU A 7 10.39 -19.65 -3.83
CA LEU A 7 9.18 -19.12 -3.17
C LEU A 7 9.48 -17.87 -2.34
N HIS A 8 10.56 -17.87 -1.56
CA HIS A 8 10.99 -16.68 -0.82
C HIS A 8 11.25 -15.49 -1.75
N LYS A 9 11.96 -15.71 -2.87
CA LYS A 9 12.17 -14.64 -3.88
C LYS A 9 10.87 -14.11 -4.47
N VAL A 10 9.87 -14.98 -4.69
CA VAL A 10 8.56 -14.54 -5.18
C VAL A 10 7.82 -13.70 -4.14
N VAL A 11 7.93 -14.05 -2.85
CA VAL A 11 7.42 -13.22 -1.75
C VAL A 11 8.13 -11.87 -1.74
N ASP A 12 9.47 -11.82 -1.84
CA ASP A 12 10.22 -10.56 -1.88
C ASP A 12 9.78 -9.64 -3.04
N ILE A 13 9.52 -10.23 -4.22
CA ILE A 13 9.00 -9.48 -5.38
C ILE A 13 7.59 -8.95 -5.09
N ALA A 14 6.73 -9.75 -4.45
CA ALA A 14 5.38 -9.31 -4.09
C ALA A 14 5.40 -8.20 -3.03
N GLU A 15 6.34 -8.23 -2.08
CA GLU A 15 6.55 -7.15 -1.11
C GLU A 15 6.96 -5.85 -1.80
N LYS A 16 7.92 -5.91 -2.72
CA LYS A 16 8.33 -4.73 -3.51
C LYS A 16 7.16 -4.15 -4.30
N ARG A 17 6.33 -4.99 -4.93
CA ARG A 17 5.13 -4.53 -5.66
C ARG A 17 4.12 -3.82 -4.75
N ARG A 18 3.90 -4.33 -3.53
CA ARG A 18 3.05 -3.66 -2.53
C ARG A 18 3.65 -2.30 -2.16
N ASP A 19 4.95 -2.24 -1.92
CA ASP A 19 5.62 -1.00 -1.51
C ASP A 19 5.62 0.05 -2.63
N GLU A 20 5.79 -0.37 -3.88
CA GLU A 20 5.61 0.49 -5.05
C GLU A 20 4.17 1.03 -5.15
N ALA A 21 3.16 0.18 -4.93
CA ALA A 21 1.75 0.60 -4.93
C ALA A 21 1.44 1.60 -3.80
N LEU A 22 1.99 1.37 -2.60
CA LEU A 22 1.89 2.30 -1.47
C LEU A 22 2.58 3.63 -1.76
N GLY A 23 3.76 3.60 -2.40
CA GLY A 23 4.47 4.79 -2.85
C GLY A 23 3.67 5.60 -3.87
N ALA A 24 3.05 4.93 -4.85
CA ALA A 24 2.15 5.55 -5.82
C ALA A 24 0.92 6.18 -5.15
N LEU A 25 0.27 5.47 -4.21
CA LEU A 25 -0.85 6.01 -3.43
C LEU A 25 -0.44 7.27 -2.65
N ALA A 26 0.69 7.23 -1.95
CA ALA A 26 1.19 8.38 -1.20
C ALA A 26 1.46 9.59 -2.10
N GLN A 27 2.01 9.35 -3.31
CA GLN A 27 2.22 10.41 -4.29
C GLN A 27 0.88 11.05 -4.73
N LYS A 28 -0.15 10.23 -4.99
CA LYS A 28 -1.49 10.73 -5.35
C LYS A 28 -2.16 11.51 -4.23
N GLN A 29 -1.99 11.10 -2.98
CA GLN A 29 -2.47 11.84 -1.81
C GLN A 29 -1.81 13.21 -1.69
N ARG A 30 -0.49 13.32 -1.93
CA ARG A 30 0.22 14.60 -1.97
C ARG A 30 -0.29 15.51 -3.10
N GLU A 31 -0.56 14.95 -4.27
CA GLU A 31 -1.13 15.69 -5.41
C GLU A 31 -2.54 16.24 -5.08
N LEU A 32 -3.39 15.45 -4.42
CA LEU A 32 -4.70 15.92 -3.94
C LEU A 32 -4.55 17.05 -2.92
N GLN A 33 -3.63 16.93 -1.96
CA GLN A 33 -3.40 17.97 -0.96
C GLN A 33 -2.94 19.30 -1.59
N ALA A 34 -2.05 19.22 -2.60
CA ALA A 34 -1.63 20.40 -3.35
C ALA A 34 -2.80 21.04 -4.12
N ALA A 35 -3.65 20.23 -4.76
CA ALA A 35 -4.84 20.72 -5.44
C ALA A 35 -5.86 21.35 -4.47
N GLN A 36 -6.00 20.80 -3.26
CA GLN A 36 -6.88 21.39 -2.24
C GLN A 36 -6.36 22.76 -1.78
N SER A 37 -5.05 22.88 -1.55
CA SER A 37 -4.42 24.16 -1.21
C SER A 37 -4.66 25.23 -2.29
N GLN A 38 -4.59 24.85 -3.58
CA GLN A 38 -4.92 25.77 -4.68
C GLN A 38 -6.40 26.20 -4.66
N MET A 39 -7.33 25.28 -4.36
CA MET A 39 -8.75 25.63 -4.23
C MET A 39 -8.98 26.59 -3.07
N ASP A 40 -8.34 26.36 -1.93
CA ASP A 40 -8.44 27.21 -0.75
C ASP A 40 -7.91 28.62 -1.04
N GLN A 41 -6.81 28.74 -1.80
CA GLN A 41 -6.27 30.02 -2.28
C GLN A 41 -7.23 30.75 -3.21
N LEU A 42 -7.85 30.05 -4.16
CA LEU A 42 -8.86 30.64 -5.06
C LEU A 42 -10.07 31.15 -4.26
N ALA A 43 -10.57 30.37 -3.30
CA ALA A 43 -11.70 30.75 -2.46
C ALA A 43 -11.37 31.95 -1.56
N ALA A 44 -10.17 31.98 -0.96
CA ALA A 44 -9.71 33.12 -0.17
C ALA A 44 -9.64 34.40 -1.03
N TYR A 45 -9.06 34.29 -2.22
CA TYR A 45 -8.93 35.42 -3.14
C TYR A 45 -10.28 35.94 -3.63
N ALA A 46 -11.23 35.04 -3.91
CA ALA A 46 -12.61 35.40 -4.25
C ALA A 46 -13.26 36.25 -3.14
N LYS A 47 -13.17 35.77 -1.90
CA LYS A 47 -13.73 36.45 -0.72
C LYS A 47 -13.09 37.83 -0.50
N GLU A 48 -11.77 37.94 -0.64
CA GLU A 48 -11.07 39.21 -0.53
C GLU A 48 -11.47 40.20 -1.64
N ALA A 49 -11.69 39.70 -2.87
CA ALA A 49 -12.15 40.53 -3.97
C ALA A 49 -13.58 41.06 -3.73
N GLU A 50 -14.48 40.22 -3.23
CA GLU A 50 -15.85 40.63 -2.85
C GLU A 50 -15.85 41.65 -1.72
N ALA A 51 -15.06 41.44 -0.67
CA ALA A 51 -14.97 42.39 0.45
C ALA A 51 -14.47 43.78 -0.01
N ARG A 52 -13.42 43.79 -0.86
CA ARG A 52 -12.91 45.04 -1.46
C ARG A 52 -13.95 45.70 -2.35
N TRP A 53 -14.72 44.91 -3.11
CA TRP A 53 -15.80 45.41 -3.94
C TRP A 53 -16.91 46.05 -3.12
N ALA A 54 -17.38 45.38 -2.05
CA ALA A 54 -18.41 45.89 -1.16
C ALA A 54 -18.04 47.26 -0.60
N SER A 55 -16.82 47.40 -0.08
CA SER A 55 -16.29 48.68 0.44
C SER A 55 -16.24 49.77 -0.64
N ARG A 56 -15.77 49.45 -1.85
CA ARG A 56 -15.65 50.43 -2.94
C ARG A 56 -17.01 50.85 -3.50
N SER A 57 -17.95 49.92 -3.60
CA SER A 57 -19.29 50.17 -4.15
C SER A 57 -20.14 51.10 -3.28
N ALA A 58 -19.84 51.19 -1.98
CA ALA A 58 -20.54 52.06 -1.03
C ALA A 58 -20.38 53.57 -1.33
N VAL A 59 -19.34 53.97 -2.05
CA VAL A 59 -19.03 55.39 -2.37
C VAL A 59 -19.55 55.79 -3.77
N GLY A 60 -20.19 54.86 -4.48
CA GLY A 60 -20.57 55.02 -5.88
C GLY A 60 -19.45 54.59 -6.84
N VAL A 61 -19.81 53.81 -7.85
CA VAL A 61 -18.88 53.24 -8.84
C VAL A 61 -19.44 53.39 -10.25
N ASP A 62 -18.57 53.72 -11.20
CA ASP A 62 -18.93 53.84 -12.61
C ASP A 62 -19.21 52.46 -13.26
N ALA A 63 -20.01 52.45 -14.33
CA ALA A 63 -20.43 51.26 -15.05
C ALA A 63 -19.26 50.43 -15.59
N ALA A 64 -18.19 51.07 -16.04
CA ALA A 64 -16.98 50.37 -16.50
C ALA A 64 -16.34 49.53 -15.38
N LEU A 65 -16.24 50.10 -14.18
CA LEU A 65 -15.66 49.42 -13.02
C LEU A 65 -16.54 48.26 -12.53
N LEU A 66 -17.87 48.42 -12.57
CA LEU A 66 -18.83 47.33 -12.31
C LEU A 66 -18.66 46.18 -13.30
N MET A 67 -18.51 46.48 -14.59
CA MET A 67 -18.34 45.48 -15.63
C MET A 67 -17.02 44.71 -15.45
N HIS A 68 -15.92 45.41 -15.14
CA HIS A 68 -14.63 44.77 -14.85
C HIS A 68 -14.70 43.84 -13.64
N HIS A 69 -15.36 44.25 -12.55
CA HIS A 69 -15.54 43.40 -11.39
C HIS A 69 -16.32 42.12 -11.72
N ARG A 70 -17.44 42.22 -12.46
CA ARG A 70 -18.22 41.06 -12.89
C ARG A 70 -17.41 40.09 -13.76
N GLN A 71 -16.68 40.60 -14.74
CA GLN A 71 -15.82 39.77 -15.61
C GLN A 71 -14.73 39.05 -14.81
N PHE A 72 -14.14 39.75 -13.84
CA PHE A 72 -13.13 39.17 -12.96
C PHE A 72 -13.72 38.07 -12.06
N MET A 73 -14.87 38.30 -11.44
CA MET A 73 -15.56 37.28 -10.63
C MET A 73 -15.97 36.06 -11.46
N GLN A 74 -16.42 36.26 -12.70
CA GLN A 74 -16.70 35.16 -13.62
C GLN A 74 -15.47 34.29 -13.89
N LYS A 75 -14.29 34.89 -14.06
CA LYS A 75 -13.03 34.14 -14.24
C LYS A 75 -12.66 33.33 -13.00
N ILE A 76 -12.83 33.91 -11.80
CA ILE A 76 -12.57 33.18 -10.55
C ILE A 76 -13.54 32.01 -10.41
N HIS A 77 -14.83 32.22 -10.64
CA HIS A 77 -15.82 31.15 -10.58
C HIS A 77 -15.48 30.01 -11.54
N HIS A 78 -15.15 30.34 -12.79
CA HIS A 78 -14.74 29.35 -13.77
C HIS A 78 -13.47 28.58 -13.35
N ALA A 79 -12.48 29.28 -12.77
CA ALA A 79 -11.28 28.63 -12.25
C ALA A 79 -11.60 27.69 -11.08
N MET A 80 -12.54 28.05 -10.21
CA MET A 80 -12.99 27.19 -9.10
C MET A 80 -13.76 25.97 -9.58
N GLU A 81 -14.63 26.09 -10.59
CA GLU A 81 -15.32 24.95 -11.24
C GLU A 81 -14.31 23.98 -11.87
N PHE A 82 -13.32 24.53 -12.58
CA PHE A 82 -12.22 23.73 -13.12
C PHE A 82 -11.45 23.02 -12.01
N GLN A 83 -11.10 23.73 -10.94
CA GLN A 83 -10.37 23.16 -9.81
C GLN A 83 -11.17 22.07 -9.08
N HIS A 84 -12.50 22.22 -8.98
CA HIS A 84 -13.37 21.19 -8.43
C HIS A 84 -13.32 19.89 -9.26
N SER A 85 -13.29 20.03 -10.59
CA SER A 85 -13.14 18.89 -11.51
C SER A 85 -11.79 18.20 -11.31
N VAL A 86 -10.70 18.97 -11.14
CA VAL A 86 -9.37 18.43 -10.81
C VAL A 86 -9.37 17.68 -9.49
N LEU A 87 -9.99 18.23 -8.44
CA LEU A 87 -10.10 17.56 -7.14
C LEU A 87 -10.84 16.23 -7.24
N SER A 88 -11.95 16.20 -7.98
CA SER A 88 -12.72 14.98 -8.23
C SER A 88 -11.89 13.91 -8.96
N GLU A 89 -11.17 14.31 -10.02
CA GLU A 89 -10.29 13.40 -10.77
C GLU A 89 -9.17 12.84 -9.87
N ARG A 90 -8.54 13.68 -9.04
CA ARG A 90 -7.49 13.25 -8.10
C ARG A 90 -8.03 12.28 -7.06
N GLN A 91 -9.25 12.50 -6.56
CA GLN A 91 -9.89 11.57 -5.64
C GLN A 91 -10.13 10.20 -6.31
N GLN A 92 -10.63 10.19 -7.56
CA GLN A 92 -10.80 8.94 -8.31
C GLN A 92 -9.47 8.21 -8.54
N GLN A 93 -8.37 8.94 -8.79
CA GLN A 93 -7.03 8.35 -8.92
C GLN A 93 -6.55 7.72 -7.60
N ILE A 94 -6.87 8.34 -6.46
CA ILE A 94 -6.58 7.78 -5.13
C ILE A 94 -7.37 6.48 -4.92
N ASP A 95 -8.66 6.47 -5.23
CA ASP A 95 -9.51 5.29 -5.04
C ASP A 95 -8.99 4.11 -5.88
N GLN A 96 -8.54 4.36 -7.12
CA GLN A 96 -7.90 3.36 -7.98
C GLN A 96 -6.55 2.87 -7.39
N ALA A 97 -5.72 3.77 -6.89
CA ALA A 97 -4.45 3.41 -6.26
C ALA A 97 -4.65 2.58 -4.98
N GLN A 98 -5.66 2.91 -4.17
CA GLN A 98 -6.05 2.13 -2.99
C GLN A 98 -6.48 0.71 -3.39
N ALA A 99 -7.29 0.58 -4.45
CA ALA A 99 -7.67 -0.74 -4.95
C ALA A 99 -6.45 -1.58 -5.39
N GLN A 100 -5.45 -0.96 -6.01
CA GLN A 100 -4.19 -1.62 -6.38
C GLN A 100 -3.39 -2.07 -5.16
N VAL A 101 -3.27 -1.23 -4.13
CA VAL A 101 -2.64 -1.61 -2.85
C VAL A 101 -3.33 -2.82 -2.25
N HIS A 102 -4.67 -2.82 -2.19
CA HIS A 102 -5.42 -3.95 -1.65
C HIS A 102 -5.25 -5.25 -2.44
N VAL A 103 -5.08 -5.18 -3.76
CA VAL A 103 -4.74 -6.37 -4.58
C VAL A 103 -3.35 -6.87 -4.21
N ALA A 104 -2.35 -5.99 -4.19
CA ALA A 104 -0.97 -6.37 -3.87
C ALA A 104 -0.83 -6.96 -2.46
N GLU A 105 -1.53 -6.41 -1.48
CA GLU A 105 -1.58 -6.94 -0.11
C GLU A 105 -2.20 -8.33 -0.04
N ARG A 106 -3.32 -8.55 -0.76
CA ARG A 106 -3.97 -9.87 -0.84
C ARG A 106 -3.05 -10.91 -1.47
N ASP A 107 -2.39 -10.57 -2.57
CA ASP A 107 -1.47 -11.46 -3.26
C ASP A 107 -0.27 -11.82 -2.36
N LEU A 108 0.31 -10.82 -1.68
CA LEU A 108 1.41 -11.03 -0.73
C LEU A 108 0.99 -11.95 0.42
N ALA A 109 -0.17 -11.70 1.02
CA ALA A 109 -0.69 -12.53 2.11
C ALA A 109 -0.91 -13.99 1.67
N GLY A 110 -1.44 -14.18 0.46
CA GLY A 110 -1.61 -15.49 -0.16
C GLY A 110 -0.29 -16.22 -0.37
N LEU A 111 0.72 -15.54 -0.93
CA LEU A 111 2.05 -16.10 -1.19
C LEU A 111 2.81 -16.46 0.09
N ARG A 112 2.73 -15.61 1.13
CA ARG A 112 3.32 -15.89 2.45
C ARG A 112 2.71 -17.16 3.05
N LYS A 113 1.38 -17.23 3.11
CA LYS A 113 0.67 -18.41 3.64
C LYS A 113 0.99 -19.69 2.86
N PHE A 114 1.14 -19.59 1.54
CA PHE A 114 1.54 -20.74 0.72
C PHE A 114 2.98 -21.19 1.02
N THR A 115 3.91 -20.24 1.12
CA THR A 115 5.32 -20.50 1.45
C THR A 115 5.44 -21.13 2.83
N ASP A 116 4.75 -20.60 3.84
CA ASP A 116 4.74 -21.13 5.21
C ASP A 116 4.27 -22.60 5.25
N ARG A 117 3.17 -22.91 4.55
CA ARG A 117 2.66 -24.29 4.44
C ARG A 117 3.66 -25.23 3.79
N LYS A 118 4.40 -24.75 2.79
CA LYS A 118 5.44 -25.54 2.11
C LYS A 118 6.64 -25.78 3.02
N GLN A 119 7.06 -24.76 3.78
CA GLN A 119 8.13 -24.90 4.76
C GLN A 119 7.76 -25.91 5.84
N GLN A 120 6.57 -25.79 6.44
CA GLN A 120 6.07 -26.73 7.46
C GLN A 120 6.03 -28.18 6.95
N ALA A 121 5.61 -28.40 5.70
CA ALA A 121 5.58 -29.75 5.11
C ALA A 121 6.99 -30.34 4.94
N ILE A 122 7.98 -29.51 4.63
CA ILE A 122 9.38 -29.91 4.52
C ILE A 122 9.95 -30.22 5.91
N ASP A 123 9.71 -29.35 6.89
CA ASP A 123 10.17 -29.54 8.26
C ASP A 123 9.62 -30.83 8.87
N LEU A 124 8.32 -31.10 8.66
CA LEU A 124 7.69 -32.34 9.11
C LEU A 124 8.31 -33.58 8.46
N LYS A 125 8.69 -33.49 7.17
CA LYS A 125 9.34 -34.60 6.46
C LYS A 125 10.73 -34.86 7.04
N VAL A 126 11.51 -33.80 7.30
CA VAL A 126 12.84 -33.90 7.91
C VAL A 126 12.73 -34.50 9.32
N GLN A 127 11.84 -33.97 10.17
CA GLN A 127 11.60 -34.52 11.50
C GLN A 127 11.26 -36.02 11.49
N ARG A 128 10.41 -36.47 10.56
CA ARG A 128 10.08 -37.89 10.41
C ARG A 128 11.27 -38.73 9.95
N GLN A 129 12.17 -38.18 9.14
CA GLN A 129 13.38 -38.87 8.70
C GLN A 129 14.38 -39.00 9.86
N ASP A 130 14.60 -37.92 10.61
CA ASP A 130 15.51 -37.89 11.76
C ASP A 130 15.03 -38.82 12.87
N GLN A 131 13.72 -38.85 13.14
CA GLN A 131 13.13 -39.77 14.11
C GLN A 131 13.37 -41.23 13.71
N LYS A 132 13.12 -41.60 12.44
CA LYS A 132 13.38 -42.96 11.96
C LYS A 132 14.85 -43.37 12.09
N GLN A 133 15.78 -42.48 11.73
CA GLN A 133 17.22 -42.75 11.85
C GLN A 133 17.62 -42.95 13.32
N THR A 134 17.04 -42.16 14.22
CA THR A 134 17.29 -42.27 15.66
C THR A 134 16.75 -43.59 16.22
N ASP A 135 15.54 -43.98 15.82
CA ASP A 135 14.91 -45.24 16.23
C ASP A 135 15.72 -46.46 15.73
N GLU A 136 16.17 -46.44 14.47
CA GLU A 136 17.02 -47.47 13.87
C GLU A 136 18.36 -47.60 14.61
N MET A 137 18.98 -46.47 14.97
CA MET A 137 20.23 -46.45 15.75
C MET A 137 20.01 -47.00 17.16
N ALA A 138 18.94 -46.60 17.84
CA ALA A 138 18.58 -47.11 19.17
C ALA A 138 18.34 -48.62 19.17
N LEU A 139 17.61 -49.14 18.17
CA LEU A 139 17.40 -50.58 17.97
C LEU A 139 18.73 -51.31 17.76
N THR A 140 19.61 -50.78 16.92
CA THR A 140 20.93 -51.37 16.64
C THR A 140 21.80 -51.44 17.90
N ILE A 141 21.82 -50.37 18.71
CA ILE A 141 22.53 -50.33 19.99
C ILE A 141 21.95 -51.35 20.97
N HIS A 142 20.62 -51.40 21.09
CA HIS A 142 19.93 -52.33 21.98
C HIS A 142 20.24 -53.80 21.63
N LEU A 143 20.18 -54.16 20.35
CA LEU A 143 20.52 -55.51 19.88
C LEU A 143 21.98 -55.87 20.20
N ARG A 144 22.91 -54.94 19.99
CA ARG A 144 24.33 -55.14 20.30
C ARG A 144 24.56 -55.35 21.80
N GLN A 145 23.88 -54.57 22.64
CA GLN A 145 23.95 -54.72 24.10
C GLN A 145 23.38 -56.07 24.56
N HIS A 146 22.25 -56.49 24.00
CA HIS A 146 21.63 -57.78 24.32
C HIS A 146 22.53 -58.95 23.93
N LEU A 147 23.16 -58.91 22.76
CA LEU A 147 24.15 -59.91 22.34
C LEU A 147 25.36 -59.96 23.29
N ALA A 148 25.93 -58.80 23.65
CA ALA A 148 27.05 -58.73 24.58
C ALA A 148 26.70 -59.31 25.96
N GLN A 149 25.49 -59.05 26.48
CA GLN A 149 25.02 -59.61 27.75
C GLN A 149 24.81 -61.13 27.69
N SER A 150 24.34 -61.66 26.56
CA SER A 150 24.19 -63.11 26.38
C SER A 150 25.53 -63.85 26.36
N LEU A 151 26.56 -63.27 25.75
CA LEU A 151 27.92 -63.83 25.70
C LEU A 151 28.64 -63.77 27.05
N ALA A 152 28.33 -62.79 27.90
CA ALA A 152 28.94 -62.67 29.24
C ALA A 152 28.34 -63.60 30.31
N ARG A 153 27.23 -64.29 30.00
CA ARG A 153 26.56 -65.26 30.89
C ARG A 153 26.95 -66.72 30.63
N HIS A 154 27.79 -66.97 29.64
CA HIS A 154 28.41 -68.26 29.34
C HIS A 154 29.88 -68.22 29.77
#